data_AF-A0A4Q0SLM7-F1
#
_entry.id   AF-A0A4Q0SLM7-F1
#
_cell.length_a   1.000
_cell.length_b   1.000
_cell.length_c   1.000
_cell.angle_alpha   90.00
_cell.angle_beta   90.00
_cell.angle_gamma   90.00
#
_symmetry.space_group_name_H-M   'P 1'
#
loop_
_entity.id
_entity.type
_entity.pdbx_description
1 polymer ?
#
loop_
_entity_poly.entity_id
_entity_poly.type
_entity_poly.pdbx_seq_one_letter_code
_entity_poly.pdbx_strand_id
1 'polypeptide(L)' 'MVDLLDRSTTGASDAIAPLDALIQTVKEATPPLALKASRPMCRYPNYPHYIGGDRYLSDSCDCRNAAP' A
#
# COMPACT_ATOMS: atom_id res chain seq x y z
N MET A 1 2.98 -2.42 9.02
CA MET A 1 2.14 -1.50 9.82
C MET A 1 2.01 -0.21 9.05
N VAL A 2 0.78 0.22 8.79
CA VAL A 2 0.47 1.45 8.03
C VAL A 2 0.15 2.54 9.05
N ASP A 3 0.79 3.70 8.96
CA ASP A 3 0.43 4.84 9.80
C ASP A 3 -0.69 5.65 9.12
N LEU A 4 -1.92 5.45 9.61
CA LEU A 4 -3.10 6.12 9.08
C LEU A 4 -3.30 7.51 9.69
N LEU A 5 -2.72 7.77 10.87
CA LEU A 5 -2.94 9.01 11.62
C LEU A 5 -2.07 10.13 11.06
N ASP A 6 -0.80 9.83 10.78
CA ASP A 6 0.13 10.73 10.10
C ASP A 6 -0.43 11.18 8.74
N ARG A 7 -1.03 10.25 7.99
CA ARG A 7 -1.63 10.57 6.69
C ARG A 7 -2.86 11.48 6.79
N SER A 8 -3.71 11.26 7.79
CA SER A 8 -4.95 12.04 7.95
C SER A 8 -4.68 13.48 8.35
N THR A 9 -3.61 13.75 9.09
CA THR A 9 -3.26 15.11 9.53
C THR A 9 -2.68 15.94 8.39
N THR A 10 -1.91 15.34 7.48
CA THR A 10 -1.38 16.04 6.30
C THR A 10 -2.44 16.35 5.25
N GLY A 11 -3.44 15.48 5.06
CA GLY A 11 -4.49 15.65 4.03
C GLY A 11 -5.59 16.68 4.35
N ALA A 12 -5.70 17.12 5.61
CA ALA A 12 -6.64 18.17 5.99
C ALA A 12 -6.17 19.58 5.56
N SER A 13 -4.85 19.75 5.39
CA SER A 13 -4.22 21.04 5.08
C SER A 13 -3.79 21.18 3.62
N ASP A 14 -3.45 20.07 2.96
CA ASP A 14 -3.04 20.06 1.56
C ASP A 14 -3.92 19.11 0.74
N ALA A 15 -4.71 19.68 -0.17
CA ALA A 15 -5.57 18.97 -1.12
C ALA A 15 -4.81 18.21 -2.22
N ILE A 16 -3.53 17.88 -2.00
CA ILE A 16 -2.68 17.20 -2.98
C ILE A 16 -1.80 16.21 -2.25
N ALA A 17 -2.31 15.00 -2.06
CA ALA A 17 -1.40 13.88 -1.98
C ALA A 17 -2.10 12.64 -2.54
N PRO A 18 -1.46 11.91 -3.46
CA PRO A 18 -2.05 10.73 -4.07
C PRO A 18 -2.35 9.72 -2.95
N LEU A 19 -3.64 9.40 -2.76
CA LEU A 19 -4.08 8.38 -1.80
C LEU A 19 -3.57 6.98 -2.18
N ASP A 20 -3.00 6.82 -3.38
CA ASP A 20 -2.44 5.58 -3.89
C ASP A 20 -1.01 5.29 -3.37
N ALA A 21 -0.45 6.18 -2.52
CA ALA A 21 0.90 6.06 -1.98
C ALA A 21 1.00 5.25 -0.67
N LEU A 22 -0.11 4.68 -0.18
CA LEU A 22 -0.13 4.02 1.11
C LEU A 22 0.34 2.56 1.00
N ILE A 23 1.47 2.20 1.60
CA ILE A 23 2.03 0.85 1.49
C ILE A 23 1.70 0.02 2.73
N GLN A 24 0.92 -1.05 2.53
CA GLN A 24 0.69 -2.07 3.54
C GLN A 24 1.87 -3.04 3.60
N THR A 25 2.54 -3.08 4.75
CA THR A 25 3.64 -4.02 5.02
C THR A 25 3.21 -5.15 5.95
N VAL A 26 3.52 -6.38 5.54
CA VAL A 26 3.41 -7.61 6.33
C VAL A 26 4.78 -7.92 6.92
N LYS A 27 4.82 -8.22 8.21
CA LYS A 27 6.04 -8.59 8.94
C LYS A 27 5.96 -10.07 9.32
N GLU A 28 7.11 -10.70 9.54
CA GLU A 28 7.17 -12.06 10.06
C GLU A 28 6.53 -12.17 11.45
N ALA A 29 6.00 -13.36 11.76
CA ALA A 29 5.32 -13.62 13.04
C ALA A 29 6.29 -13.68 14.23
N THR A 30 7.57 -13.94 13.98
CA THR A 30 8.61 -14.02 15.00
C THR A 30 9.47 -12.75 15.02
N PRO A 31 9.92 -12.31 16.21
CA PRO A 31 10.98 -11.31 16.33
C PRO A 31 12.19 -11.74 15.47
N PRO A 32 12.81 -10.83 14.69
CA PRO A 32 12.78 -9.37 14.79
C PRO A 32 11.65 -8.66 14.01
N LEU A 33 10.58 -9.37 13.61
CA LEU A 33 9.48 -8.81 12.81
C LEU A 33 9.97 -8.23 11.48
N ALA A 34 10.90 -8.94 10.82
CA ALA A 34 11.44 -8.56 9.52
C ALA A 34 10.31 -8.37 8.50
N LEU A 35 10.53 -7.48 7.53
CA LEU A 35 9.56 -7.24 6.46
C LEU A 35 9.46 -8.48 5.57
N LYS A 36 8.25 -9.02 5.45
CA LYS A 36 7.94 -10.22 4.67
C LYS A 36 7.41 -9.86 3.29
N ALA A 37 6.55 -8.85 3.23
CA ALA A 37 5.96 -8.38 1.99
C ALA A 37 5.46 -6.94 2.12
N SER A 38 5.41 -6.21 1.02
CA SER A 38 4.74 -4.92 0.91
C SER A 38 3.76 -4.93 -0.26
N ARG A 39 2.61 -4.26 -0.10
CA ARG A 39 1.58 -4.11 -1.13
C ARG A 39 1.02 -2.69 -1.08
N PRO A 40 0.72 -2.05 -2.23
CA PRO A 40 0.04 -0.76 -2.23
C PRO A 40 -1.42 -0.93 -1.81
N MET A 41 -1.91 -0.03 -0.97
CA MET A 41 -3.33 0.14 -0.70
C MET A 41 -3.91 1.06 -1.77
N CYS A 42 -4.76 0.50 -2.61
CA CYS A 42 -5.42 1.23 -3.67
C CYS A 42 -6.75 1.81 -3.17
N ARG A 43 -7.12 3.00 -3.67
CA ARG A 43 -8.42 3.58 -3.37
C ARG A 43 -9.51 2.80 -4.10
N TYR A 44 -10.56 2.39 -3.37
CA TYR A 44 -11.76 1.81 -3.96
C TYR A 44 -12.30 2.70 -5.10
N PRO A 45 -12.67 2.14 -6.27
CA PRO A 45 -12.84 0.71 -6.59
C PRO A 45 -11.60 -0.01 -7.14
N ASN A 46 -10.42 0.64 -7.09
CA ASN A 46 -9.18 0.01 -7.53
C ASN A 46 -8.62 -0.95 -6.49
N TYR A 47 -7.98 -2.02 -6.98
CA TYR A 47 -7.29 -3.03 -6.20
C TYR A 47 -5.86 -3.23 -6.71
N PRO A 48 -4.93 -3.71 -5.86
CA PRO A 48 -3.55 -3.97 -6.27
C PRO A 48 -3.47 -5.22 -7.14
N HIS A 49 -3.12 -5.02 -8.42
CA HIS A 49 -2.88 -6.08 -9.40
C HIS A 49 -1.38 -6.26 -9.63
N TYR A 50 -0.90 -7.50 -9.53
CA TYR A 50 0.50 -7.82 -9.82
C TYR A 50 0.80 -7.61 -11.32
N ILE A 51 1.84 -6.83 -11.62
CA ILE A 51 2.24 -6.48 -13.00
C ILE A 51 3.53 -7.17 -13.45
N GLY A 52 4.31 -7.73 -12.53
CA GLY A 52 5.59 -8.38 -12.83
C GLY A 52 6.68 -7.94 -11.83
N GLY A 53 7.72 -8.76 -11.67
CA GLY A 53 8.81 -8.51 -10.72
C GLY A 53 8.78 -9.43 -9.50
N ASP A 54 9.02 -8.86 -8.33
CA ASP A 54 8.99 -9.59 -7.05
C ASP A 54 7.59 -9.48 -6.43
N ARG A 55 6.92 -10.61 -6.24
CA ARG A 55 5.56 -10.69 -5.69
C ARG A 55 5.44 -10.13 -4.26
N TYR A 56 6.56 -9.96 -3.57
CA TYR A 56 6.61 -9.44 -2.21
C TYR A 56 6.89 -7.93 -2.13
N LEU A 57 7.12 -7.26 -3.27
CA LEU A 57 7.35 -5.82 -3.32
C LEU A 57 6.13 -5.06 -3.82
N SER A 58 5.88 -3.89 -3.23
CA SER A 58 4.81 -2.97 -3.63
C SER A 58 4.93 -2.52 -5.08
N ASP A 59 6.16 -2.31 -5.56
CA ASP A 59 6.46 -1.76 -6.88
C ASP A 59 6.11 -2.74 -8.02
N SER A 60 5.94 -4.02 -7.67
CA SER A 60 5.51 -5.06 -8.60
C SER A 60 3.98 -5.17 -8.69
N CYS A 61 3.24 -4.28 -8.04
CA CYS A 61 1.79 -4.18 -8.09
C CYS A 61 1.34 -2.77 -8.54
N ASP A 62 0.27 -2.72 -9.33
CA ASP A 62 -0.33 -1.49 -9.85
C ASP A 62 -1.81 -1.43 -9.46
N CYS A 63 -2.32 -0.23 -9.22
CA CYS A 63 -3.71 -0.03 -8.82
C CYS A 63 -4.61 -0.01 -10.05
N ARG A 64 -5.48 -1.01 -10.19
CA ARG A 64 -6.42 -1.12 -11.32
C ARG A 64 -7.82 -1.43 -10.81
N ASN A 65 -8.84 -1.07 -11.58
CA ASN A 65 -10.22 -1.43 -11.25
C ASN A 65 -10.32 -2.95 -11.05
N ALA A 66 -11.01 -3.36 -9.99
CA ALA A 66 -11.49 -4.75 -9.92
C ALA A 66 -12.37 -4.98 -11.15
N ALA A 67 -11.86 -5.76 -12.10
CA ALA A 67 -12.70 -6.30 -13.16
C ALA A 67 -13.83 -7.13 -12.50
N PRO A 68 -15.08 -7.02 -12.98
CA PRO A 68 -16.14 -7.94 -12.57
C PRO A 68 -15.82 -9.39 -12.95
#